data_AF-A0A2N1BVA2-F1
#
_entry.id   AF-A0A2N1BVA2-F1
#
_cell.length_a   1.000
_cell.length_b   1.000
_cell.length_c   1.000
_cell.angle_alpha   90.00
_cell.angle_beta   90.00
_cell.angle_gamma   90.00
#
_symmetry.space_group_name_H-M   'P 1'
#
loop_
_entity.id
_entity.type
_entity.pdbx_description
1 polymer ?
#
loop_
_entity_poly.entity_id
_entity_poly.type
_entity_poly.pdbx_seq_one_letter_code
_entity_poly.pdbx_strand_id
1 'polypeptide(L)'
;MSKPTLINYSRISTTKQTSGTGLAQQQDIEVMNQLSDKYQLEIDSRTFSDVGKSAFKGSHLENELGRLIALISSGDIEPGSIIVMFSLDRLSRQHLTSAVSLLLNIISKGVGIHTTIDNRLYVNDSDSLMADLMMSLIAFAVANEESVKKSTRTKGNAMKIINEHQSGKRSPDGFAFAVKSVGSHPWFINTSDGTVKPDSYYFPIAQEIAALLIDGLSPMKVKAIIDSKYDAKNTATWRIDLIRKLHVQGSLTGDRVLIMDDVTHTLKGYYPRLLSDVAAYQLVKIRESRAIPATESNRVSLLTGMSIFDCACCGGAAGSAINTKSVVSYFCRHARKKQATNGCTGWTVRADYIDKAIVNICADEIGKQANRIDNSQQIATIELDILTKKNKIAEFNTIALEVALTVSLAKSMATLEQQVKELDAALIEANAIAEIDTNSLSEQWDNIKDIPNQSDIAARVELKQMIRKSISHITVTKNDGYSCFTIEVNLINGQSRSVDCIKGKLSKTYSTGTIQHSIDGGYMKEVKTGMSDFIGSHVHEQLPVIDEL
;
A
#
# COMPACT_ATOMS: atom_id res chain seq x y z
N MET A 1 7.30 1.70 -53.41
CA MET A 1 7.95 0.64 -52.62
C MET A 1 8.95 1.32 -51.73
N SER A 2 8.87 1.05 -50.42
CA SER A 2 9.85 1.62 -49.50
C SER A 2 11.20 0.91 -49.73
N LYS A 3 12.31 1.46 -49.26
CA LYS A 3 13.62 0.80 -49.38
C LYS A 3 13.91 0.02 -48.10
N PRO A 4 14.71 -1.06 -48.14
CA PRO A 4 15.19 -1.73 -46.94
C PRO A 4 15.95 -0.76 -46.02
N THR A 5 15.72 -0.85 -44.71
CA THR A 5 16.32 0.06 -43.70
C THR A 5 16.90 -0.71 -42.50
N LEU A 6 17.75 -0.01 -41.73
CA LEU A 6 18.22 -0.44 -40.41
C LEU A 6 17.33 0.12 -39.31
N ILE A 7 16.74 -0.77 -38.52
CA ILE A 7 15.72 -0.42 -37.52
C ILE A 7 16.29 -0.66 -36.12
N ASN A 8 16.41 0.39 -35.32
CA ASN A 8 16.85 0.25 -33.93
C ASN A 8 15.67 -0.15 -33.02
N TYR A 9 15.82 -1.25 -32.29
CA TYR A 9 14.90 -1.66 -31.24
C TYR A 9 15.61 -1.70 -29.88
N SER A 10 15.15 -0.83 -28.97
CA SER A 10 15.73 -0.68 -27.63
C SER A 10 14.73 -0.95 -26.52
N ARG A 11 15.22 -1.22 -25.31
CA ARG A 11 14.37 -1.39 -24.14
C ARG A 11 14.99 -0.70 -22.93
N ILE A 12 14.31 0.33 -22.42
CA ILE A 12 14.83 1.15 -21.32
C ILE A 12 14.36 0.55 -19.99
N SER A 13 15.31 0.09 -19.17
CA SER A 13 15.03 -0.32 -17.79
C SER A 13 14.95 0.93 -16.89
N THR A 14 13.73 1.36 -16.59
CA THR A 14 13.36 2.41 -15.62
C THR A 14 13.66 3.88 -15.98
N THR A 15 12.68 4.74 -15.69
CA THR A 15 12.69 6.21 -15.80
C THR A 15 13.69 6.92 -14.87
N LYS A 16 14.58 6.21 -14.16
CA LYS A 16 15.55 6.78 -13.21
C LYS A 16 16.94 7.04 -13.81
N GLN A 17 17.20 6.61 -15.05
CA GLN A 17 18.48 6.80 -15.71
C GLN A 17 18.54 8.02 -16.64
N THR A 18 17.52 8.87 -16.69
CA THR A 18 17.49 10.09 -17.52
C THR A 18 18.51 11.16 -17.14
N SER A 19 19.27 11.00 -16.05
CA SER A 19 20.27 11.97 -15.60
C SER A 19 21.72 11.58 -15.92
N GLY A 20 21.96 10.52 -16.72
CA GLY A 20 23.31 10.06 -17.09
C GLY A 20 23.45 9.48 -18.51
N THR A 21 22.59 9.88 -19.45
CA THR A 21 22.39 9.20 -20.75
C THR A 21 23.28 9.66 -21.92
N GLY A 22 24.35 10.42 -21.68
CA GLY A 22 25.24 10.85 -22.78
C GLY A 22 25.95 9.67 -23.47
N LEU A 23 26.63 8.83 -22.69
CA LEU A 23 27.49 7.77 -23.23
C LEU A 23 26.71 6.60 -23.87
N ALA A 24 25.60 6.16 -23.25
CA ALA A 24 24.85 5.01 -23.75
C ALA A 24 24.13 5.34 -25.07
N GLN A 25 23.56 6.54 -25.19
CA GLN A 25 22.97 7.00 -26.46
C GLN A 25 24.04 7.25 -27.53
N GLN A 26 25.22 7.74 -27.16
CA GLN A 26 26.36 7.88 -28.08
C GLN A 26 26.83 6.52 -28.62
N GLN A 27 26.96 5.51 -27.76
CA GLN A 27 27.35 4.16 -28.16
C GLN A 27 26.32 3.51 -29.11
N ASP A 28 25.03 3.68 -28.85
CA ASP A 28 23.98 3.14 -29.73
C ASP A 28 23.99 3.83 -31.12
N ILE A 29 24.26 5.14 -31.19
CA ILE A 29 24.36 5.89 -32.45
C ILE A 29 25.61 5.46 -33.24
N GLU A 30 26.75 5.29 -32.58
CA GLU A 30 28.00 4.83 -33.22
C GLU A 30 27.82 3.43 -33.84
N VAL A 31 27.19 2.51 -33.10
CA VAL A 31 26.91 1.16 -33.60
C VAL A 31 25.96 1.20 -34.80
N MET A 32 24.90 2.01 -34.75
CA MET A 32 23.96 2.13 -35.88
C MET A 32 24.63 2.70 -37.12
N ASN A 33 25.51 3.69 -36.99
CA ASN A 33 26.27 4.25 -38.12
C ASN A 33 27.23 3.21 -38.71
N GLN A 34 27.95 2.47 -37.88
CA GLN A 34 28.84 1.40 -38.34
C GLN A 34 28.09 0.30 -39.10
N LEU A 35 26.91 -0.08 -38.62
CA LEU A 35 26.07 -1.09 -39.29
C LEU A 35 25.44 -0.55 -40.57
N SER A 36 25.09 0.75 -40.61
CA SER A 36 24.63 1.45 -41.82
C SER A 36 25.67 1.38 -42.93
N ASP A 37 26.93 1.69 -42.62
CA ASP A 37 28.03 1.60 -43.58
C ASP A 37 28.32 0.15 -43.98
N LYS A 38 28.27 -0.78 -43.01
CA LYS A 38 28.54 -2.20 -43.25
C LYS A 38 27.50 -2.86 -44.17
N TYR A 39 26.21 -2.59 -43.94
CA TYR A 39 25.11 -3.22 -44.67
C TYR A 39 24.57 -2.35 -45.82
N GLN A 40 25.06 -1.13 -45.98
CA GLN A 40 24.62 -0.17 -47.01
C GLN A 40 23.10 0.09 -46.93
N LEU A 41 22.58 0.22 -45.71
CA LEU A 41 21.16 0.44 -45.42
C LEU A 41 20.97 1.77 -44.69
N GLU A 42 19.98 2.56 -45.10
CA GLU A 42 19.63 3.79 -44.39
C GLU A 42 19.02 3.47 -43.02
N ILE A 43 19.35 4.28 -42.01
CA ILE A 43 18.76 4.14 -40.67
C ILE A 43 17.32 4.63 -40.72
N ASP A 44 16.39 3.78 -40.26
CA ASP A 44 14.98 4.11 -40.19
C ASP A 44 14.74 5.24 -39.19
N SER A 45 13.93 6.23 -39.59
CA SER A 45 13.58 7.38 -38.75
C SER A 45 12.65 7.01 -37.58
N ARG A 46 11.95 5.86 -37.66
CA ARG A 46 11.03 5.38 -36.63
C ARG A 46 11.81 4.81 -35.46
N THR A 47 11.47 5.26 -34.24
CA THR A 47 12.07 4.73 -33.00
C THR A 47 11.15 3.69 -32.38
N PHE A 48 11.68 2.49 -32.10
CA PHE A 48 10.96 1.43 -31.38
C PHE A 48 11.63 1.22 -30.01
N SER A 49 10.94 1.60 -28.93
CA SER A 49 11.48 1.48 -27.58
C SER A 49 10.43 1.10 -26.54
N ASP A 50 10.69 0.02 -25.80
CA ASP A 50 9.81 -0.43 -24.71
C ASP A 50 10.29 0.07 -23.33
N VAL A 51 9.39 0.67 -22.54
CA VAL A 51 9.68 1.10 -21.16
C VAL A 51 9.42 -0.06 -20.19
N GLY A 52 10.48 -0.57 -19.56
CA GLY A 52 10.39 -1.71 -18.64
C GLY A 52 9.80 -1.35 -17.27
N LYS A 53 8.52 -1.62 -17.03
CA LYS A 53 8.00 -1.90 -15.68
C LYS A 53 7.84 -3.41 -15.48
N SER A 54 8.27 -3.87 -14.31
CA SER A 54 8.07 -5.20 -13.69
C SER A 54 7.36 -6.28 -14.53
N ALA A 55 8.11 -7.23 -15.06
CA ALA A 55 7.57 -8.50 -15.55
C ALA A 55 7.19 -9.39 -14.37
N PHE A 56 5.96 -9.23 -13.87
CA PHE A 56 5.30 -10.25 -13.02
C PHE A 56 3.79 -10.36 -13.30
N LYS A 57 3.25 -9.61 -14.26
CA LYS A 57 1.85 -9.74 -14.69
C LYS A 57 1.82 -9.87 -16.21
N GLY A 58 1.26 -10.97 -16.69
CA GLY A 58 1.21 -11.37 -18.10
C GLY A 58 0.29 -10.52 -18.96
N SER A 59 0.63 -9.25 -19.17
CA SER A 59 0.08 -8.43 -20.25
C SER A 59 1.13 -8.33 -21.34
N HIS A 60 1.11 -9.24 -22.32
CA HIS A 60 1.98 -9.21 -23.49
C HIS A 60 1.07 -9.13 -24.70
N LEU A 61 1.01 -7.96 -25.35
CA LEU A 61 0.69 -7.74 -26.78
C LEU A 61 0.60 -6.24 -27.15
N GLU A 62 0.56 -5.31 -26.19
CA GLU A 62 0.61 -3.85 -26.44
C GLU A 62 1.99 -3.24 -26.09
N ASN A 63 3.05 -3.65 -26.81
CA ASN A 63 4.42 -3.11 -26.66
C ASN A 63 4.93 -2.67 -28.05
N GLU A 64 5.91 -1.77 -28.14
CA GLU A 64 6.48 -1.28 -29.43
C GLU A 64 7.07 -2.42 -30.27
N LEU A 65 7.52 -3.51 -29.65
CA LEU A 65 7.88 -4.75 -30.35
C LEU A 65 6.70 -5.36 -31.13
N GLY A 66 5.50 -5.33 -30.55
CA GLY A 66 4.29 -5.80 -31.22
C GLY A 66 3.95 -4.94 -32.44
N ARG A 67 4.10 -3.62 -32.32
CA ARG A 67 3.96 -2.68 -33.45
C ARG A 67 4.99 -2.95 -34.54
N LEU A 68 6.26 -3.19 -34.17
CA LEU A 68 7.32 -3.53 -35.12
C LEU A 68 6.97 -4.81 -35.90
N ILE A 69 6.51 -5.85 -35.22
CA ILE A 69 6.10 -7.12 -35.87
C ILE A 69 4.87 -6.92 -36.77
N ALA A 70 3.92 -6.07 -36.37
CA ALA A 70 2.76 -5.74 -37.19
C ALA A 70 3.18 -5.06 -38.50
N LEU A 71 4.12 -4.11 -38.44
CA LEU A 71 4.66 -3.41 -39.62
C LEU A 71 5.42 -4.35 -40.57
N ILE A 72 6.16 -5.33 -40.03
CA ILE A 72 6.80 -6.39 -40.84
C ILE A 72 5.73 -7.25 -41.50
N SER A 73 4.63 -7.53 -40.80
CA SER A 73 3.55 -8.39 -41.31
C SER A 73 2.67 -7.69 -42.34
N SER A 74 2.49 -6.36 -42.25
CA SER A 74 1.75 -5.55 -43.22
C SER A 74 2.56 -5.22 -44.48
N GLY A 75 3.88 -5.43 -44.45
CA GLY A 75 4.79 -5.06 -45.55
C GLY A 75 5.24 -3.59 -45.51
N ASP A 76 4.95 -2.86 -44.42
CA ASP A 76 5.45 -1.49 -44.19
C ASP A 76 6.95 -1.46 -43.82
N ILE A 77 7.53 -2.62 -43.56
CA ILE A 77 8.97 -2.85 -43.47
C ILE A 77 9.32 -3.85 -44.57
N GLU A 78 10.17 -3.42 -45.49
CA GLU A 78 10.48 -4.19 -46.70
C GLU A 78 11.44 -5.34 -46.39
N PRO A 79 11.30 -6.49 -47.08
CA PRO A 79 12.30 -7.55 -47.05
C PRO A 79 13.70 -7.00 -47.37
N GLY A 80 14.72 -7.48 -46.66
CA GLY A 80 16.09 -6.96 -46.68
C GLY A 80 16.39 -5.97 -45.55
N SER A 81 15.38 -5.50 -44.82
CA SER A 81 15.58 -4.65 -43.63
C SER A 81 16.23 -5.44 -42.50
N ILE A 82 16.96 -4.76 -41.60
CA ILE A 82 17.64 -5.38 -40.45
C ILE A 82 17.23 -4.69 -39.15
N ILE A 83 16.76 -5.47 -38.18
CA ILE A 83 16.46 -5.00 -36.82
C ILE A 83 17.72 -5.13 -35.96
N VAL A 84 18.19 -4.03 -35.39
CA VAL A 84 19.34 -4.00 -34.48
C VAL A 84 18.83 -3.99 -33.04
N MET A 85 19.36 -4.90 -32.22
CA MET A 85 19.04 -4.99 -30.79
C MET A 85 20.24 -5.46 -29.99
N PHE A 86 20.23 -5.23 -28.67
CA PHE A 86 21.33 -5.67 -27.82
C PHE A 86 21.49 -7.20 -27.80
N SER A 87 20.39 -7.93 -27.68
CA SER A 87 20.38 -9.38 -27.46
C SER A 87 19.00 -10.00 -27.78
N LEU A 88 18.93 -11.31 -28.05
CA LEU A 88 17.68 -12.00 -28.41
C LEU A 88 16.64 -12.08 -27.28
N ASP A 89 17.01 -11.93 -26.00
CA ASP A 89 16.04 -11.84 -24.89
C ASP A 89 15.13 -10.60 -24.98
N ARG A 90 15.47 -9.67 -25.87
CA ARG A 90 14.63 -8.52 -26.19
C ARG A 90 13.36 -8.91 -26.96
N LEU A 91 13.33 -10.08 -27.62
CA LEU A 91 12.16 -10.61 -28.32
C LEU A 91 11.09 -11.19 -27.38
N SER A 92 11.47 -11.78 -26.23
CA SER A 92 10.51 -12.30 -25.23
C SER A 92 11.12 -12.36 -23.83
N ARG A 93 10.34 -11.95 -22.82
CA ARG A 93 10.75 -11.97 -21.40
C ARG A 93 10.43 -13.27 -20.66
N GLN A 94 9.40 -14.00 -21.09
CA GLN A 94 8.80 -15.05 -20.27
C GLN A 94 9.30 -16.44 -20.63
N HIS A 95 9.53 -16.71 -21.92
CA HIS A 95 9.94 -18.04 -22.38
C HIS A 95 10.87 -17.96 -23.60
N LEU A 96 11.98 -18.70 -23.50
CA LEU A 96 13.02 -18.82 -24.52
C LEU A 96 12.46 -19.36 -25.85
N THR A 97 11.55 -20.33 -25.76
CA THR A 97 10.84 -20.91 -26.93
C THR A 97 10.08 -19.85 -27.71
N SER A 98 9.40 -18.92 -27.02
CA SER A 98 8.67 -17.83 -27.66
C SER A 98 9.59 -16.83 -28.38
N ALA A 99 10.78 -16.55 -27.85
CA ALA A 99 11.76 -15.69 -28.52
C ALA A 99 12.25 -16.30 -29.84
N VAL A 100 12.53 -17.62 -29.84
CA VAL A 100 12.96 -18.35 -31.04
C VAL A 100 11.87 -18.37 -32.09
N SER A 101 10.62 -18.66 -31.71
CA SER A 101 9.48 -18.62 -32.66
C SER A 101 9.31 -17.26 -33.32
N LEU A 102 9.53 -16.18 -32.56
CA LEU A 102 9.39 -14.81 -33.05
C LEU A 102 10.53 -14.40 -33.98
N LEU A 103 11.76 -14.81 -33.66
CA LEU A 103 12.92 -14.65 -34.54
C LEU A 103 12.70 -15.37 -35.88
N LEU A 104 12.27 -16.64 -35.85
CA LEU A 104 11.98 -17.42 -37.07
C LEU A 104 10.88 -16.75 -37.92
N ASN A 105 9.84 -16.20 -37.28
CA ASN A 105 8.78 -15.46 -37.98
C ASN A 105 9.35 -14.22 -38.71
N ILE A 106 10.19 -13.44 -38.03
CA ILE A 106 10.80 -12.22 -38.60
C ILE A 106 11.69 -12.58 -39.80
N ILE A 107 12.63 -13.53 -39.64
CA ILE A 107 13.56 -13.88 -40.73
C ILE A 107 12.84 -14.55 -41.90
N SER A 108 11.77 -15.33 -41.66
CA SER A 108 10.96 -15.93 -42.74
C SER A 108 10.27 -14.91 -43.63
N LYS A 109 10.11 -13.66 -43.16
CA LYS A 109 9.58 -12.53 -43.93
C LYS A 109 10.69 -11.72 -44.63
N GLY A 110 11.92 -12.24 -44.62
CA GLY A 110 13.07 -11.62 -45.26
C GLY A 110 13.66 -10.45 -44.46
N VAL A 111 13.32 -10.29 -43.18
CA VAL A 111 13.87 -9.24 -42.30
C VAL A 111 14.94 -9.85 -41.40
N GLY A 112 16.15 -9.30 -41.41
CA GLY A 112 17.26 -9.76 -40.56
C GLY A 112 17.19 -9.24 -39.12
N ILE A 113 17.87 -9.92 -38.20
CA ILE A 113 18.09 -9.42 -36.84
C ILE A 113 19.58 -9.38 -36.54
N HIS A 114 20.10 -8.23 -36.11
CA HIS A 114 21.48 -8.07 -35.67
C HIS A 114 21.55 -7.88 -34.16
N THR A 115 22.32 -8.72 -33.46
CA THR A 115 22.58 -8.60 -32.02
C THR A 115 23.95 -7.99 -31.76
N THR A 116 23.98 -6.93 -30.94
CA THR A 116 25.23 -6.19 -30.69
C THR A 116 26.10 -6.81 -29.59
N ILE A 117 25.53 -7.61 -28.69
CA ILE A 117 26.28 -8.31 -27.62
C ILE A 117 27.35 -9.28 -28.16
N ASP A 118 27.09 -9.86 -29.33
CA ASP A 118 27.91 -10.88 -29.99
C ASP A 118 28.20 -10.55 -31.46
N ASN A 119 27.74 -9.39 -31.96
CA ASN A 119 27.92 -8.90 -33.33
C ASN A 119 27.46 -9.92 -34.40
N ARG A 120 26.31 -10.55 -34.16
CA ARG A 120 25.75 -11.60 -35.02
C ARG A 120 24.54 -11.13 -35.82
N LEU A 121 24.47 -11.53 -37.09
CA LEU A 121 23.33 -11.29 -37.97
C LEU A 121 22.59 -12.60 -38.24
N TYR A 122 21.31 -12.64 -37.89
CA TYR A 122 20.38 -13.74 -38.18
C TYR A 122 19.54 -13.37 -39.40
N VAL A 123 19.69 -14.12 -40.49
CA VAL A 123 18.93 -13.99 -41.73
C VAL A 123 18.56 -15.39 -42.23
N ASN A 124 17.48 -15.49 -43.02
CA ASN A 124 16.92 -16.76 -43.46
C ASN A 124 17.88 -17.58 -44.36
N ASP A 125 18.71 -16.90 -45.14
CA ASP A 125 19.62 -17.52 -46.13
C ASP A 125 21.04 -17.78 -45.58
N SER A 126 21.19 -17.84 -44.26
CA SER A 126 22.48 -18.20 -43.64
C SER A 126 22.59 -19.71 -43.46
N ASP A 127 23.59 -20.33 -44.10
CA ASP A 127 23.96 -21.74 -43.88
C ASP A 127 24.31 -22.05 -42.42
N SER A 128 24.73 -21.03 -41.65
CA SER A 128 25.07 -21.14 -40.22
C SER A 128 23.93 -20.78 -39.28
N LEU A 129 22.74 -20.43 -39.77
CA LEU A 129 21.64 -19.93 -38.94
C LEU A 129 21.35 -20.84 -37.72
N MET A 130 21.29 -22.16 -37.92
CA MET A 130 21.03 -23.11 -36.83
C MET A 130 22.18 -23.18 -35.81
N ALA A 131 23.43 -23.11 -36.26
CA ALA A 131 24.60 -23.09 -35.38
C ALA A 131 24.69 -21.79 -34.58
N ASP A 132 24.40 -20.65 -35.23
CA ASP A 132 24.40 -19.33 -34.60
C ASP A 132 23.28 -19.20 -33.57
N LEU A 133 22.08 -19.72 -33.89
CA LEU A 133 20.98 -19.84 -32.93
C LEU A 133 21.41 -20.69 -31.72
N MET A 134 21.99 -21.87 -31.95
CA MET A 134 22.41 -22.77 -30.87
C MET A 134 23.47 -22.14 -29.96
N MET A 135 24.47 -21.45 -30.53
CA MET A 135 25.51 -20.76 -29.76
C MET A 135 24.94 -19.63 -28.90
N SER A 136 24.02 -18.84 -29.46
CA SER A 136 23.37 -17.76 -28.71
C SER A 136 22.48 -18.31 -27.60
N LEU A 137 21.74 -19.39 -27.87
CA LEU A 137 20.95 -20.10 -26.85
C LEU A 137 21.80 -20.63 -25.69
N ILE A 138 22.97 -21.21 -25.98
CA ILE A 138 23.91 -21.68 -24.96
C ILE A 138 24.43 -20.51 -24.11
N ALA A 139 24.81 -19.39 -24.74
CA ALA A 139 25.28 -18.20 -24.03
C ALA A 139 24.19 -17.64 -23.08
N PHE A 140 22.92 -17.62 -23.51
CA PHE A 140 21.79 -17.23 -22.65
C PHE A 140 21.57 -18.19 -21.49
N ALA A 141 21.64 -19.50 -21.74
CA ALA A 141 21.48 -20.51 -20.71
C ALA A 141 22.53 -20.35 -19.60
N VAL A 142 23.80 -20.12 -19.96
CA VAL A 142 24.90 -19.90 -19.00
C VAL A 142 24.69 -18.64 -18.16
N ALA A 143 24.31 -17.51 -18.78
CA ALA A 143 24.07 -16.26 -18.05
C ALA A 143 22.88 -16.36 -17.07
N ASN A 144 21.83 -17.09 -17.45
CA ASN A 144 20.70 -17.35 -16.59
C ASN A 144 21.08 -18.30 -15.44
N GLU A 145 21.85 -19.35 -15.73
CA GLU A 145 22.33 -20.31 -14.73
C GLU A 145 23.26 -19.66 -13.70
N GLU A 146 24.16 -18.76 -14.11
CA GLU A 146 25.01 -18.00 -13.19
C GLU A 146 24.19 -17.07 -12.28
N SER A 147 23.15 -16.44 -12.84
CA SER A 147 22.22 -15.59 -12.09
C SER A 147 21.39 -16.39 -11.08
N VAL A 148 20.91 -17.57 -11.47
CA VAL A 148 20.21 -18.52 -10.57
C VAL A 148 21.15 -19.04 -9.48
N LYS A 149 22.37 -19.47 -9.83
CA LYS A 149 23.38 -19.94 -8.86
C LYS A 149 23.74 -18.85 -7.83
N LYS A 150 23.88 -17.59 -8.25
CA LYS A 150 24.10 -16.44 -7.34
C LYS A 150 22.90 -16.24 -6.40
N SER A 151 21.67 -16.38 -6.90
CA SER A 151 20.44 -16.31 -6.09
C SER A 151 20.37 -17.45 -5.06
N THR A 152 20.58 -18.69 -5.48
CA THR A 152 20.54 -19.88 -4.62
C THR A 152 21.58 -19.82 -3.50
N ARG A 153 22.82 -19.40 -3.80
CA ARG A 153 23.88 -19.25 -2.79
C ARG A 153 23.55 -18.18 -1.75
N THR A 154 22.96 -17.07 -2.20
CA THR A 154 22.59 -15.93 -1.35
C THR A 154 21.44 -16.29 -0.41
N LYS A 155 20.46 -17.07 -0.89
CA LYS A 155 19.36 -17.62 -0.10
C LYS A 155 19.83 -18.70 0.89
N GLY A 156 20.70 -19.61 0.47
CA GLY A 156 21.24 -20.66 1.34
C GLY A 156 21.97 -20.09 2.57
N ASN A 157 22.77 -19.03 2.37
CA ASN A 157 23.40 -18.33 3.48
C ASN A 157 22.39 -17.64 4.42
N ALA A 158 21.33 -17.03 3.87
CA ALA A 158 20.28 -16.41 4.68
C ALA A 158 19.57 -17.45 5.57
N MET A 159 19.17 -18.58 4.97
CA MET A 159 18.51 -19.69 5.68
C MET A 159 19.39 -20.27 6.79
N LYS A 160 20.70 -20.43 6.51
CA LYS A 160 21.66 -20.88 7.52
C LYS A 160 21.64 -19.96 8.75
N ILE A 161 21.75 -18.65 8.54
CA ILE A 161 21.79 -17.65 9.64
C ILE A 161 20.45 -17.62 10.40
N ILE A 162 19.33 -17.77 9.69
CA ILE A 162 17.99 -17.85 10.31
C ILE A 162 17.89 -19.06 11.24
N ASN A 163 18.31 -20.23 10.77
CA ASN A 163 18.29 -21.45 11.58
C ASN A 163 19.25 -21.36 12.77
N GLU A 164 20.43 -20.76 12.58
CA GLU A 164 21.37 -20.48 13.68
C GLU A 164 20.76 -19.53 14.73
N HIS A 165 20.04 -18.48 14.30
CA HIS A 165 19.37 -17.57 15.22
C HIS A 165 18.25 -18.27 16.01
N GLN A 166 17.45 -19.11 15.33
CA GLN A 166 16.33 -19.84 15.92
C GLN A 166 16.78 -20.95 16.88
N SER A 167 17.95 -21.54 16.65
CA SER A 167 18.59 -22.48 17.58
C SER A 167 19.30 -21.80 18.76
N GLY A 168 19.21 -20.47 18.88
CA GLY A 168 19.76 -19.70 20.01
C GLY A 168 21.24 -19.35 19.86
N LYS A 169 21.87 -19.62 18.72
CA LYS A 169 23.27 -19.24 18.47
C LYS A 169 23.40 -17.71 18.43
N ARG A 170 24.43 -17.20 19.10
CA ARG A 170 24.77 -15.78 19.19
C ARG A 170 26.28 -15.59 19.06
N SER A 171 26.71 -14.37 18.79
CA SER A 171 28.10 -13.97 18.92
C SER A 171 28.54 -14.03 20.40
N PRO A 172 29.86 -14.01 20.69
CA PRO A 172 30.37 -13.94 22.07
C PRO A 172 29.81 -12.75 22.86
N ASP A 173 29.54 -11.65 22.16
CA ASP A 173 28.96 -10.43 22.72
C ASP A 173 27.43 -10.49 22.89
N GLY A 174 26.80 -11.64 22.59
CA GLY A 174 25.35 -11.86 22.73
C GLY A 174 24.48 -11.38 21.56
N PHE A 175 25.06 -10.85 20.48
CA PHE A 175 24.30 -10.34 19.32
C PHE A 175 24.02 -11.43 18.28
N ALA A 176 22.94 -11.26 17.52
CA ALA A 176 22.61 -12.17 16.41
C ALA A 176 23.56 -11.95 15.21
N PHE A 177 23.68 -12.97 14.35
CA PHE A 177 24.43 -12.86 13.10
C PHE A 177 23.60 -12.14 12.01
N ALA A 178 24.26 -11.31 11.20
CA ALA A 178 23.61 -10.42 10.25
C ALA A 178 23.20 -11.14 8.95
N VAL A 179 21.89 -11.18 8.67
CA VAL A 179 21.34 -11.59 7.38
C VAL A 179 21.43 -10.42 6.40
N LYS A 180 22.58 -10.29 5.72
CA LYS A 180 22.87 -9.22 4.74
C LYS A 180 22.27 -9.47 3.36
N SER A 181 21.89 -10.71 3.07
CA SER A 181 21.43 -11.18 1.76
C SER A 181 19.96 -10.93 1.47
N VAL A 182 19.14 -10.65 2.50
CA VAL A 182 17.67 -10.53 2.36
C VAL A 182 17.17 -9.30 3.13
N GLY A 183 16.72 -8.30 2.39
CA GLY A 183 16.22 -7.04 2.94
C GLY A 183 17.33 -6.15 3.53
N SER A 184 17.01 -4.87 3.73
CA SER A 184 17.95 -3.91 4.33
C SER A 184 17.80 -3.87 5.84
N HIS A 185 18.92 -3.75 6.55
CA HIS A 185 18.94 -3.50 7.99
C HIS A 185 18.54 -2.03 8.30
N PRO A 186 17.99 -1.75 9.49
CA PRO A 186 17.75 -0.39 9.95
C PRO A 186 19.05 0.44 9.94
N TRP A 187 18.93 1.74 9.64
CA TRP A 187 20.08 2.62 9.44
C TRP A 187 20.92 2.86 10.71
N PHE A 188 20.33 2.61 11.88
CA PHE A 188 20.94 2.72 13.20
C PHE A 188 21.52 1.39 13.73
N ILE A 189 21.58 0.35 12.90
CA ILE A 189 22.21 -0.93 13.21
C ILE A 189 23.51 -1.07 12.42
N ASN A 190 24.60 -1.37 13.13
CA ASN A 190 25.88 -1.68 12.55
C ASN A 190 25.97 -3.19 12.28
N THR A 191 26.39 -3.53 11.06
CA THR A 191 26.60 -4.91 10.62
C THR A 191 27.98 -5.17 10.01
N SER A 192 28.94 -4.26 10.19
CA SER A 192 30.28 -4.35 9.58
C SER A 192 31.00 -5.64 9.95
N ASP A 193 30.94 -6.05 11.23
CA ASP A 193 31.56 -7.27 11.76
C ASP A 193 30.78 -8.57 11.50
N GLY A 194 29.62 -8.48 10.82
CA GLY A 194 28.77 -9.64 10.55
C GLY A 194 27.76 -9.96 11.66
N THR A 195 27.66 -9.14 12.71
CA THR A 195 26.62 -9.22 13.75
C THR A 195 25.64 -8.03 13.63
N VAL A 196 24.55 -8.03 14.40
CA VAL A 196 23.59 -6.90 14.42
C VAL A 196 23.73 -6.09 15.72
N LYS A 197 24.69 -5.16 15.72
CA LYS A 197 25.02 -4.32 16.88
C LYS A 197 24.36 -2.94 16.77
N PRO A 198 24.08 -2.25 17.89
CA PRO A 198 23.69 -0.85 17.85
C PRO A 198 24.84 -0.03 17.27
N ASP A 199 24.54 0.85 16.31
CA ASP A 199 25.54 1.78 15.79
C ASP A 199 25.88 2.83 16.85
N SER A 200 27.16 3.02 17.16
CA SER A 200 27.59 3.88 18.27
C SER A 200 27.17 5.35 18.11
N TYR A 201 27.05 5.84 16.87
CA TYR A 201 26.65 7.21 16.59
C TYR A 201 25.15 7.31 16.28
N TYR A 202 24.63 6.41 15.44
CA TYR A 202 23.25 6.53 14.95
C TYR A 202 22.18 5.93 15.88
N PHE A 203 22.54 4.99 16.75
CA PHE A 203 21.57 4.36 17.66
C PHE A 203 21.01 5.34 18.72
N PRO A 204 21.83 6.15 19.42
CA PRO A 204 21.30 7.17 20.34
C PRO A 204 20.43 8.20 19.64
N ILE A 205 20.78 8.59 18.41
CA ILE A 205 19.99 9.55 17.61
C ILE A 205 18.63 8.96 17.26
N ALA A 206 18.56 7.66 16.92
CA ALA A 206 17.28 6.98 16.68
C ALA A 206 16.39 6.96 17.93
N GLN A 207 16.96 6.86 19.13
CA GLN A 207 16.22 6.96 20.40
C GLN A 207 15.69 8.38 20.63
N GLU A 208 16.51 9.42 20.39
CA GLU A 208 16.07 10.82 20.48
C GLU A 208 14.94 11.12 19.48
N ILE A 209 15.07 10.66 18.23
CA ILE A 209 14.02 10.78 17.22
C ILE A 209 12.72 10.13 17.72
N ALA A 210 12.79 8.91 18.27
CA ALA A 210 11.63 8.23 18.78
C ALA A 210 10.98 8.99 19.95
N ALA A 211 11.77 9.51 20.89
CA ALA A 211 11.29 10.32 22.01
C ALA A 211 10.57 11.59 21.54
N LEU A 212 11.18 12.37 20.64
CA LEU A 212 10.55 13.57 20.07
C LEU A 212 9.26 13.25 19.30
N LEU A 213 9.21 12.09 18.64
CA LEU A 213 8.01 11.60 17.99
C LEU A 213 6.95 11.13 19.00
N ILE A 214 7.31 10.66 20.19
CA ILE A 214 6.36 10.37 21.27
C ILE A 214 5.86 11.69 21.90
N ASP A 215 6.71 12.71 22.01
CA ASP A 215 6.40 13.96 22.72
C ASP A 215 5.42 14.92 22.03
N GLY A 216 5.05 14.69 20.77
CA GLY A 216 4.12 15.58 20.05
C GLY A 216 4.65 16.08 18.71
N LEU A 217 5.95 15.97 18.43
CA LEU A 217 6.56 16.73 17.36
C LEU A 217 6.37 16.11 15.98
N SER A 218 5.92 16.91 15.01
CA SER A 218 5.75 16.44 13.64
C SER A 218 7.10 15.95 13.07
N PRO A 219 7.10 14.95 12.16
CA PRO A 219 8.34 14.47 11.53
C PRO A 219 9.19 15.58 10.90
N MET A 220 8.57 16.70 10.51
CA MET A 220 9.28 17.87 9.97
C MET A 220 10.01 18.67 11.04
N LYS A 221 9.37 18.91 12.18
CA LYS A 221 10.03 19.56 13.33
C LYS A 221 11.18 18.69 13.86
N VAL A 222 10.95 17.37 13.97
CA VAL A 222 12.00 16.43 14.36
C VAL A 222 13.17 16.49 13.38
N LYS A 223 12.92 16.47 12.06
CA LYS A 223 13.98 16.61 11.05
C LYS A 223 14.81 17.88 11.25
N ALA A 224 14.15 19.04 11.44
CA ALA A 224 14.86 20.31 11.63
C ALA A 224 15.75 20.32 12.88
N ILE A 225 15.25 19.77 13.99
CA ILE A 225 16.04 19.62 15.24
C ILE A 225 17.26 18.73 14.99
N ILE A 226 17.05 17.57 14.37
CA ILE A 226 18.11 16.58 14.15
C ILE A 226 19.15 17.09 13.15
N ASP A 227 18.75 17.75 12.05
CA ASP A 227 19.67 18.40 11.11
C ASP A 227 20.55 19.46 11.77
N SER A 228 20.03 20.17 12.79
CA SER A 228 20.79 21.21 13.49
C SER A 228 21.82 20.66 14.49
N LYS A 229 21.67 19.40 14.91
CA LYS A 229 22.49 18.78 15.97
C LYS A 229 23.45 17.72 15.44
N TYR A 230 23.07 16.97 14.40
CA TYR A 230 23.76 15.74 14.01
C TYR A 230 23.92 15.61 12.50
N ASP A 231 25.09 15.12 12.09
CA ASP A 231 25.36 14.82 10.68
C ASP A 231 24.60 13.60 10.15
N ALA A 232 24.05 13.73 8.94
CA ALA A 232 23.33 12.67 8.27
C ALA A 232 24.27 11.68 7.56
N LYS A 233 23.86 10.42 7.48
CA LYS A 233 24.63 9.36 6.81
C LYS A 233 24.62 9.55 5.29
N ASN A 234 25.79 9.84 4.71
CA ASN A 234 26.03 9.96 3.25
C ASN A 234 25.24 11.06 2.54
N THR A 235 24.63 11.99 3.27
CA THR A 235 23.84 13.11 2.70
C THR A 235 24.06 14.37 3.52
N ALA A 236 23.88 15.54 2.91
CA ALA A 236 24.02 16.82 3.62
C ALA A 236 22.92 17.06 4.68
N THR A 237 21.75 16.43 4.55
CA THR A 237 20.66 16.52 5.53
C THR A 237 19.98 15.17 5.73
N TRP A 238 19.27 15.00 6.84
CA TRP A 238 18.54 13.78 7.17
C TRP A 238 17.36 13.55 6.25
N ARG A 239 17.24 12.34 5.70
CA ARG A 239 16.08 11.98 4.88
C ARG A 239 14.84 11.84 5.76
N ILE A 240 13.82 12.63 5.47
CA ILE A 240 12.53 12.64 6.20
C ILE A 240 11.86 11.26 6.28
N ASP A 241 12.08 10.41 5.26
CA ASP A 241 11.50 9.07 5.23
C ASP A 241 12.07 8.14 6.31
N LEU A 242 13.31 8.37 6.78
CA LEU A 242 13.89 7.61 7.89
C LEU A 242 13.13 7.88 9.20
N ILE A 243 12.76 9.13 9.42
CA ILE A 243 11.97 9.57 10.57
C ILE A 243 10.53 9.05 10.42
N ARG A 244 9.94 9.23 9.23
CA ARG A 244 8.56 8.79 8.97
C ARG A 244 8.39 7.28 9.07
N LYS A 245 9.39 6.48 8.69
CA LYS A 245 9.29 5.01 8.69
C LYS A 245 9.72 4.36 9.99
N LEU A 246 10.23 5.12 10.98
CA LEU A 246 10.74 4.57 12.23
C LEU A 246 9.71 3.66 12.93
N HIS A 247 8.44 4.07 12.99
CA HIS A 247 7.31 3.28 13.52
C HIS A 247 6.96 1.98 12.76
N VAL A 248 7.31 1.86 11.46
CA VAL A 248 7.01 0.66 10.64
C VAL A 248 8.14 -0.37 10.72
N GLN A 249 9.28 0.00 11.32
CA GLN A 249 10.39 -0.93 11.40
C GLN A 249 10.16 -1.91 12.55
N GLY A 250 10.10 -3.21 12.24
CA GLY A 250 9.99 -4.27 13.25
C GLY A 250 11.13 -4.28 14.29
N SER A 251 12.23 -3.57 14.02
CA SER A 251 13.38 -3.42 14.91
C SER A 251 13.13 -2.56 16.16
N LEU A 252 11.97 -1.91 16.30
CA LEU A 252 11.68 -1.11 17.49
C LEU A 252 11.68 -1.96 18.76
N THR A 253 11.02 -3.11 18.70
CA THR A 253 10.88 -4.06 19.81
C THR A 253 11.92 -5.18 19.76
N GLY A 254 12.78 -5.19 18.73
CA GLY A 254 13.88 -6.13 18.57
C GLY A 254 13.60 -7.27 17.57
N ASP A 255 12.41 -7.37 16.99
CA ASP A 255 12.08 -8.49 16.10
C ASP A 255 12.40 -8.19 14.62
N ARG A 256 12.66 -9.24 13.83
CA ARG A 256 12.82 -9.12 12.38
C ARG A 256 11.94 -10.12 11.67
N VAL A 257 11.14 -9.64 10.72
CA VAL A 257 10.35 -10.48 9.82
C VAL A 257 11.04 -10.52 8.45
N LEU A 258 11.24 -11.72 7.92
CA LEU A 258 11.82 -11.98 6.60
C LEU A 258 10.87 -12.87 5.81
N ILE A 259 10.62 -12.52 4.55
CA ILE A 259 9.81 -13.33 3.63
C ILE A 259 10.76 -13.92 2.59
N MET A 260 10.77 -15.25 2.48
CA MET A 260 11.57 -16.00 1.53
C MET A 260 10.74 -17.14 0.96
N ASP A 261 10.65 -17.24 -0.36
CA ASP A 261 9.89 -18.27 -1.07
C ASP A 261 8.45 -18.43 -0.52
N ASP A 262 7.79 -17.29 -0.30
CA ASP A 262 6.45 -17.16 0.28
C ASP A 262 6.29 -17.69 1.73
N VAL A 263 7.39 -18.04 2.38
CA VAL A 263 7.44 -18.39 3.80
C VAL A 263 7.89 -17.19 4.64
N THR A 264 7.13 -16.90 5.69
CA THR A 264 7.46 -15.83 6.65
C THR A 264 8.27 -16.38 7.81
N HIS A 265 9.50 -15.91 7.97
CA HIS A 265 10.39 -16.22 9.09
C HIS A 265 10.44 -15.04 10.06
N THR A 266 10.01 -15.26 11.30
CA THR A 266 10.09 -14.27 12.38
C THR A 266 11.27 -14.59 13.29
N LEU A 267 12.25 -13.70 13.33
CA LEU A 267 13.41 -13.75 14.21
C LEU A 267 13.14 -12.89 15.44
N LYS A 268 12.72 -13.54 16.53
CA LYS A 268 12.48 -12.86 17.82
C LYS A 268 13.79 -12.41 18.47
N GLY A 269 13.82 -11.22 19.04
CA GLY A 269 15.01 -10.68 19.74
C GLY A 269 16.25 -10.65 18.83
N TYR A 270 16.06 -10.32 17.55
CA TYR A 270 17.10 -10.25 16.54
C TYR A 270 17.92 -8.97 16.64
N TYR A 271 17.26 -7.83 16.77
CA TYR A 271 17.88 -6.53 16.93
C TYR A 271 17.98 -6.12 18.39
N PRO A 272 18.98 -5.29 18.75
CA PRO A 272 18.94 -4.51 19.97
C PRO A 272 17.64 -3.69 20.03
N ARG A 273 16.93 -3.75 21.15
CA ARG A 273 15.66 -3.03 21.32
C ARG A 273 15.92 -1.53 21.32
N LEU A 274 15.27 -0.81 20.41
CA LEU A 274 15.34 0.65 20.39
C LEU A 274 14.43 1.26 21.47
N LEU A 275 13.26 0.66 21.67
CA LEU A 275 12.21 1.11 22.58
C LEU A 275 11.68 -0.04 23.45
N SER A 276 11.08 0.31 24.58
CA SER A 276 10.22 -0.61 25.34
C SER A 276 8.91 -0.87 24.58
N ASP A 277 8.20 -1.95 24.91
CA ASP A 277 6.92 -2.27 24.25
C ASP A 277 5.88 -1.16 24.45
N VAL A 278 5.88 -0.53 25.63
CA VAL A 278 5.03 0.62 25.96
C VAL A 278 5.35 1.81 25.06
N ALA A 279 6.63 2.18 24.93
CA ALA A 279 7.03 3.32 24.10
C ALA A 279 6.82 3.05 22.60
N ALA A 280 7.04 1.81 22.13
CA ALA A 280 6.74 1.40 20.77
C ALA A 280 5.23 1.49 20.47
N TYR A 281 4.38 1.04 21.41
CA TYR A 281 2.94 1.16 21.30
C TYR A 281 2.46 2.61 21.30
N GLN A 282 3.01 3.46 22.19
CA GLN A 282 2.74 4.90 22.20
C GLN A 282 3.09 5.54 20.85
N LEU A 283 4.25 5.23 20.28
CA LEU A 283 4.68 5.77 18.99
C LEU A 283 3.71 5.40 17.85
N VAL A 284 3.17 4.18 17.85
CA VAL A 284 2.14 3.73 16.89
C VAL A 284 0.83 4.49 17.11
N LYS A 285 0.30 4.49 18.35
CA LYS A 285 -0.93 5.20 18.72
C LYS A 285 -0.89 6.69 18.42
N ILE A 286 0.24 7.34 18.68
CA ILE A 286 0.43 8.76 18.42
C ILE A 286 0.34 9.07 16.93
N ARG A 287 0.77 8.17 16.04
CA ARG A 287 0.61 8.38 14.60
C ARG A 287 -0.83 8.14 14.17
N GLU A 288 -1.47 7.12 14.72
CA GLU A 288 -2.91 6.89 14.56
C GLU A 288 -3.73 8.08 15.07
N SER A 289 -3.23 8.88 16.02
CA SER A 289 -3.85 10.12 16.51
C SER A 289 -3.36 11.40 15.79
N ARG A 290 -2.16 11.40 15.19
CA ARG A 290 -1.56 12.53 14.43
C ARG A 290 -1.86 12.56 12.94
N ALA A 291 -2.93 11.93 12.50
CA ALA A 291 -3.59 12.39 11.28
C ALA A 291 -4.30 13.73 11.57
N ILE A 292 -3.61 14.75 12.08
CA ILE A 292 -4.01 16.15 11.95
C ILE A 292 -2.72 16.83 11.54
N PRO A 293 -2.50 17.15 10.26
CA PRO A 293 -1.33 17.91 9.88
C PRO A 293 -1.32 19.19 10.70
N ALA A 294 -0.23 19.38 11.46
CA ALA A 294 0.09 20.66 12.06
C ALA A 294 0.40 21.62 10.91
N THR A 295 -0.62 22.25 10.36
CA THR A 295 -0.45 23.34 9.39
C THR A 295 0.11 24.54 10.15
N GLU A 296 1.22 25.10 9.65
CA GLU A 296 1.74 26.43 10.03
C GLU A 296 0.80 27.58 9.63
N SER A 297 -0.43 27.29 9.22
CA SER A 297 -1.44 28.33 9.01
C SER A 297 -1.97 28.79 10.36
N ASN A 298 -2.16 30.10 10.53
CA ASN A 298 -2.90 30.72 11.65
C ASN A 298 -4.38 30.30 11.74
N ARG A 299 -4.75 29.13 11.20
CA ARG A 299 -6.12 28.66 10.97
C ARG A 299 -6.15 27.14 10.98
N VAL A 300 -7.25 26.58 11.49
CA VAL A 300 -7.46 25.14 11.64
C VAL A 300 -8.76 24.75 10.94
N SER A 301 -8.66 23.97 9.86
CA SER A 301 -9.84 23.32 9.27
C SER A 301 -10.32 22.20 10.19
N LEU A 302 -11.64 22.10 10.44
CA LEU A 302 -12.19 21.09 11.35
C LEU A 302 -12.11 19.68 10.75
N LEU A 303 -12.46 19.50 9.48
CA LEU A 303 -12.67 18.15 8.93
C LEU A 303 -11.51 17.63 8.05
N THR A 304 -10.63 18.51 7.57
CA THR A 304 -9.54 18.08 6.65
C THR A 304 -8.27 17.68 7.39
N GLY A 305 -7.48 16.81 6.76
CA GLY A 305 -6.22 16.32 7.32
C GLY A 305 -6.36 15.17 8.32
N MET A 306 -7.58 14.70 8.57
CA MET A 306 -7.88 13.54 9.44
C MET A 306 -8.06 12.21 8.74
N SER A 307 -8.02 12.19 7.40
CA SER A 307 -8.25 10.99 6.59
C SER A 307 -9.59 10.28 6.89
N ILE A 308 -10.59 11.03 7.37
CA ILE A 308 -11.96 10.55 7.62
C ILE A 308 -12.99 11.29 6.76
N PHE A 309 -12.56 12.08 5.77
CA PHE A 309 -13.45 12.96 5.02
C PHE A 309 -13.17 12.89 3.53
N ASP A 310 -14.07 12.23 2.81
CA ASP A 310 -13.88 11.81 1.43
C ASP A 310 -15.10 12.12 0.54
N CYS A 311 -14.87 12.12 -0.77
CA CYS A 311 -15.93 12.21 -1.76
C CYS A 311 -16.57 10.84 -1.98
N ALA A 312 -17.89 10.72 -1.79
CA ALA A 312 -18.61 9.46 -1.98
C ALA A 312 -18.50 8.91 -3.42
N CYS A 313 -18.42 9.80 -4.41
CA CYS A 313 -18.43 9.43 -5.82
C CYS A 313 -17.10 8.81 -6.30
N CYS A 314 -15.95 9.41 -5.94
CA CYS A 314 -14.63 8.98 -6.43
C CYS A 314 -13.66 8.50 -5.35
N GLY A 315 -14.08 8.45 -4.08
CA GLY A 315 -13.23 8.08 -2.93
C GLY A 315 -12.09 9.06 -2.67
N GLY A 316 -12.10 10.24 -3.31
CA GLY A 316 -11.04 11.22 -3.17
C GLY A 316 -11.17 12.05 -1.90
N ALA A 317 -10.09 12.14 -1.13
CA ALA A 317 -10.03 12.96 0.08
C ALA A 317 -10.46 14.41 -0.15
N ALA A 318 -11.22 14.94 0.80
CA ALA A 318 -11.59 16.34 0.82
C ALA A 318 -10.36 17.22 1.12
N GLY A 319 -10.28 18.36 0.45
CA GLY A 319 -9.37 19.45 0.77
C GLY A 319 -10.14 20.66 1.27
N SER A 320 -9.45 21.59 1.95
CA SER A 320 -10.01 22.89 2.32
C SER A 320 -9.27 24.01 1.61
N ALA A 321 -9.98 25.04 1.17
CA ALA A 321 -9.42 26.25 0.59
C ALA A 321 -10.15 27.46 1.12
N ILE A 322 -9.50 28.62 1.03
CA ILE A 322 -10.09 29.89 1.41
C ILE A 322 -10.12 30.82 0.20
N ASN A 323 -11.18 31.59 0.08
CA ASN A 323 -11.26 32.65 -0.91
C ASN A 323 -10.74 33.98 -0.36
N THR A 324 -10.70 35.00 -1.21
CA THR A 324 -10.27 36.37 -0.87
C THR A 324 -11.12 37.04 0.21
N LYS A 325 -12.37 36.59 0.39
CA LYS A 325 -13.31 37.07 1.42
C LYS A 325 -13.18 36.30 2.74
N SER A 326 -12.10 35.54 2.93
CA SER A 326 -11.87 34.69 4.10
C SER A 326 -12.94 33.60 4.35
N VAL A 327 -13.71 33.23 3.32
CA VAL A 327 -14.67 32.13 3.42
C VAL A 327 -13.96 30.83 3.10
N VAL A 328 -14.05 29.86 4.01
CA VAL A 328 -13.48 28.52 3.87
C VAL A 328 -14.48 27.62 3.15
N SER A 329 -13.99 26.83 2.20
CA SER A 329 -14.75 25.81 1.47
C SER A 329 -14.03 24.47 1.48
N TYR A 330 -14.80 23.40 1.59
CA TYR A 330 -14.36 22.05 1.33
C TYR A 330 -14.54 21.71 -0.15
N PHE A 331 -13.64 20.90 -0.70
CA PHE A 331 -13.71 20.46 -2.10
C PHE A 331 -13.13 19.06 -2.29
N CYS A 332 -13.59 18.36 -3.33
CA CYS A 332 -13.01 17.08 -3.74
C CYS A 332 -11.60 17.28 -4.34
N ARG A 333 -10.56 16.69 -3.73
CA ARG A 333 -9.17 16.89 -4.15
C ARG A 333 -8.85 16.21 -5.48
N HIS A 334 -9.42 15.04 -5.74
CA HIS A 334 -9.23 14.34 -7.02
C HIS A 334 -9.77 15.16 -8.19
N ALA A 335 -10.98 15.71 -8.09
CA ALA A 335 -11.54 16.59 -9.12
C ALA A 335 -10.66 17.84 -9.33
N ARG A 336 -10.20 18.48 -8.24
CA ARG A 336 -9.32 19.65 -8.35
C ARG A 336 -7.98 19.35 -9.01
N LYS A 337 -7.44 18.14 -8.84
CA LYS A 337 -6.20 17.68 -9.48
C LYS A 337 -6.40 17.04 -10.86
N LYS A 338 -7.62 17.02 -11.39
CA LYS A 338 -7.98 16.29 -12.63
C LYS A 338 -7.64 14.79 -12.56
N GLN A 339 -7.82 14.20 -11.37
CA GLN A 339 -7.59 12.78 -11.05
C GLN A 339 -8.88 12.08 -10.60
N ALA A 340 -10.03 12.67 -10.90
CA ALA A 340 -11.33 12.11 -10.54
C ALA A 340 -11.65 10.85 -11.36
N THR A 341 -12.11 9.82 -10.67
CA THR A 341 -12.61 8.57 -11.25
C THR A 341 -14.15 8.52 -11.14
N ASN A 342 -14.78 7.47 -11.67
CA ASN A 342 -16.22 7.20 -11.53
C ASN A 342 -17.15 8.32 -12.05
N GLY A 343 -16.74 9.05 -13.09
CA GLY A 343 -17.55 10.15 -13.65
C GLY A 343 -17.73 11.34 -12.71
N CYS A 344 -16.93 11.44 -11.64
CA CYS A 344 -17.07 12.50 -10.64
C CYS A 344 -16.77 13.88 -11.23
N THR A 345 -17.80 14.74 -11.25
CA THR A 345 -17.69 16.15 -11.68
C THR A 345 -17.06 17.07 -10.63
N GLY A 346 -16.76 16.53 -9.45
CA GLY A 346 -16.26 17.28 -8.31
C GLY A 346 -17.32 18.11 -7.60
N TRP A 347 -17.00 18.47 -6.36
CA TRP A 347 -17.82 19.35 -5.55
C TRP A 347 -16.96 20.36 -4.81
N THR A 348 -17.56 21.52 -4.54
CA THR A 348 -17.04 22.55 -3.65
C THR A 348 -18.21 23.11 -2.88
N VAL A 349 -18.11 23.12 -1.56
CA VAL A 349 -19.16 23.53 -0.64
C VAL A 349 -18.55 24.33 0.48
N ARG A 350 -19.25 25.34 0.99
CA ARG A 350 -18.73 26.14 2.09
C ARG A 350 -18.58 25.28 3.35
N ALA A 351 -17.49 25.51 4.08
CA ALA A 351 -17.14 24.70 5.24
C ALA A 351 -18.16 24.85 6.37
N ASP A 352 -18.76 26.03 6.55
CA ASP A 352 -19.77 26.29 7.58
C ASP A 352 -21.02 25.43 7.43
N TYR A 353 -21.36 24.98 6.22
CA TYR A 353 -22.52 24.12 5.99
C TYR A 353 -22.28 22.70 6.51
N ILE A 354 -21.10 22.14 6.21
CA ILE A 354 -20.72 20.81 6.67
C ILE A 354 -20.36 20.84 8.16
N ASP A 355 -19.58 21.83 8.61
CA ASP A 355 -19.19 21.95 10.01
C ASP A 355 -20.44 22.00 10.92
N LYS A 356 -21.51 22.71 10.51
CA LYS A 356 -22.80 22.73 11.24
C LYS A 356 -23.51 21.39 11.24
N ALA A 357 -23.54 20.69 10.10
CA ALA A 357 -24.13 19.35 10.02
C ALA A 357 -23.45 18.39 10.99
N ILE A 358 -22.11 18.40 11.01
CA ILE A 358 -21.30 17.53 11.87
C ILE A 358 -21.53 17.83 13.34
N VAL A 359 -21.48 19.11 13.74
CA VAL A 359 -21.71 19.49 15.15
C VAL A 359 -23.12 19.11 15.59
N ASN A 360 -24.14 19.36 14.77
CA ASN A 360 -25.53 18.99 15.12
C ASN A 360 -25.70 17.48 15.26
N ILE A 361 -25.15 16.69 14.32
CA ILE A 361 -25.24 15.22 14.39
C ILE A 361 -24.52 14.69 15.63
N CYS A 362 -23.32 15.19 15.94
CA CYS A 362 -22.59 14.74 17.12
C CYS A 362 -23.30 15.17 18.42
N ALA A 363 -23.82 16.39 18.50
CA ALA A 363 -24.58 16.83 19.66
C ALA A 363 -25.88 16.03 19.86
N ASP A 364 -26.58 15.69 18.77
CA ASP A 364 -27.81 14.88 18.83
C ASP A 364 -27.53 13.43 19.21
N GLU A 365 -26.52 12.80 18.62
CA GLU A 365 -26.26 11.36 18.84
C GLU A 365 -25.40 11.07 20.06
N ILE A 366 -24.48 11.97 20.44
CA ILE A 366 -23.51 11.77 21.53
C ILE A 366 -23.89 12.60 22.76
N GLY A 367 -24.36 13.84 22.56
CA GLY A 367 -24.81 14.70 23.66
C GLY A 367 -26.12 14.21 24.29
N LYS A 368 -27.13 13.86 23.48
CA LYS A 368 -28.45 13.41 24.00
C LYS A 368 -28.50 11.95 24.44
N GLN A 369 -27.42 11.17 24.30
CA GLN A 369 -27.32 9.81 24.84
C GLN A 369 -27.08 9.81 26.37
N ALA A 370 -27.92 10.51 27.12
CA ALA A 370 -28.04 10.39 28.58
C ALA A 370 -28.60 9.02 29.05
N ASN A 371 -28.66 8.02 28.16
CA ASN A 371 -28.90 6.63 28.50
C ASN A 371 -27.57 5.87 28.39
N ARG A 372 -26.92 5.72 29.54
CA ARG A 372 -25.74 4.87 29.78
C ARG A 372 -25.76 3.63 28.90
N ILE A 373 -24.75 3.46 28.04
CA ILE A 373 -24.35 2.11 27.64
C ILE A 373 -23.56 1.55 28.82
N ASP A 374 -24.28 1.09 29.85
CA ASP A 374 -23.69 0.45 31.02
C ASP A 374 -23.22 -0.97 30.65
N ASN A 375 -22.09 -1.04 29.95
CA ASN A 375 -21.44 -2.30 29.63
C ASN A 375 -20.77 -2.94 30.86
N SER A 376 -20.86 -2.35 32.05
CA SER A 376 -20.23 -2.87 33.27
C SER A 376 -20.72 -4.29 33.60
N GLN A 377 -22.01 -4.57 33.37
CA GLN A 377 -22.56 -5.93 33.54
C GLN A 377 -22.02 -6.91 32.49
N GLN A 378 -21.88 -6.47 31.24
CA GLN A 378 -21.33 -7.30 30.17
C GLN A 378 -19.84 -7.58 30.38
N ILE A 379 -19.06 -6.57 30.77
CA ILE A 379 -17.64 -6.67 31.12
C ILE A 379 -17.47 -7.63 32.30
N ALA A 380 -18.22 -7.45 33.39
CA ALA A 380 -18.17 -8.35 34.54
C ALA A 380 -18.53 -9.80 34.18
N THR A 381 -19.46 -10.00 33.23
CA THR A 381 -19.84 -11.33 32.74
C THR A 381 -18.71 -11.96 31.93
N ILE A 382 -18.06 -11.20 31.03
CA ILE A 382 -16.94 -11.66 30.21
C ILE A 382 -15.73 -11.99 31.10
N GLU A 383 -15.42 -11.14 32.08
CA GLU A 383 -14.35 -11.37 33.06
C GLU A 383 -14.58 -12.65 33.88
N LEU A 384 -15.82 -12.89 34.32
CA LEU A 384 -16.19 -14.10 35.04
C LEU A 384 -16.03 -15.35 34.17
N ASP A 385 -16.41 -15.29 32.89
CA ASP A 385 -16.24 -16.40 31.95
C ASP A 385 -14.77 -16.72 31.65
N ILE A 386 -13.94 -15.68 31.49
CA ILE A 386 -12.48 -15.84 31.32
C ILE A 386 -11.89 -16.53 32.54
N LEU A 387 -12.24 -16.07 33.74
CA LEU A 387 -11.76 -16.65 35.00
C LEU A 387 -12.17 -18.13 35.10
N THR A 388 -13.42 -18.45 34.80
CA THR A 388 -13.96 -19.81 34.88
C THR A 388 -13.25 -20.75 33.91
N LYS A 389 -12.99 -20.31 32.67
CA LYS A 389 -12.28 -21.11 31.66
C LYS A 389 -10.79 -21.26 31.99
N LYS A 390 -10.12 -20.21 32.49
CA LYS A 390 -8.73 -20.29 32.96
C LYS A 390 -8.58 -21.26 34.12
N ASN A 391 -9.53 -21.29 35.06
CA ASN A 391 -9.54 -22.26 36.15
C ASN A 391 -9.68 -23.71 35.64
N LYS A 392 -10.56 -23.96 34.66
CA LYS A 392 -10.68 -25.28 34.02
C LYS A 392 -9.40 -25.72 33.29
N ILE A 393 -8.72 -24.79 32.62
CA ILE A 393 -7.42 -25.07 32.00
C ILE A 393 -6.37 -25.44 33.06
N ALA A 394 -6.33 -24.73 34.19
CA ALA A 394 -5.41 -25.03 35.29
C ALA A 394 -5.70 -26.41 35.93
N GLU A 395 -6.98 -26.76 36.09
CA GLU A 395 -7.41 -28.07 36.56
C GLU A 395 -6.98 -29.19 35.59
N PHE A 396 -7.19 -28.99 34.29
CA PHE A 396 -6.72 -29.95 33.28
C PHE A 396 -5.20 -30.07 33.21
N ASN A 397 -4.47 -28.97 33.37
CA ASN A 397 -3.01 -29.00 33.47
C ASN A 397 -2.53 -29.81 34.67
N THR A 398 -3.26 -29.74 35.79
CA THR A 398 -2.94 -30.51 36.99
C THR A 398 -3.19 -32.00 36.78
N ILE A 399 -4.34 -32.36 36.18
CA ILE A 399 -4.68 -33.76 35.83
C ILE A 399 -3.70 -34.33 34.78
N ALA A 400 -3.28 -33.51 33.82
CA ALA A 400 -2.31 -33.89 32.79
C ALA A 400 -0.92 -34.21 33.33
N LEU A 401 -0.57 -33.69 34.52
CA LEU A 401 0.68 -34.03 35.21
C LEU A 401 0.59 -35.36 35.96
N GLU A 402 -0.62 -35.79 36.32
CA GLU A 402 -0.87 -37.02 37.10
C GLU A 402 -1.25 -38.22 36.23
N VAL A 403 -1.83 -38.00 35.05
CA VAL A 403 -2.31 -39.03 34.12
C VAL A 403 -1.76 -38.80 32.71
N ALA A 404 -1.42 -39.88 32.00
CA ALA A 404 -0.96 -39.79 30.61
C ALA A 404 -1.96 -39.01 29.73
N LEU A 405 -1.46 -37.99 29.03
CA LEU A 405 -2.26 -37.05 28.26
C LEU A 405 -3.03 -37.77 27.14
N THR A 406 -4.35 -37.89 27.26
CA THR A 406 -5.19 -38.46 26.20
C THR A 406 -5.44 -37.44 25.10
N VAL A 407 -5.59 -37.92 23.86
CA VAL A 407 -5.88 -37.07 22.68
C VAL A 407 -7.17 -36.27 22.86
N SER A 408 -8.15 -36.80 23.60
CA SER A 408 -9.40 -36.11 23.92
C SER A 408 -9.14 -34.91 24.84
N LEU A 409 -8.34 -35.09 25.90
CA LEU A 409 -8.00 -34.03 26.85
C LEU A 409 -7.25 -32.88 26.16
N ALA A 410 -6.27 -33.22 25.31
CA ALA A 410 -5.50 -32.23 24.55
C ALA A 410 -6.39 -31.39 23.60
N LYS A 411 -7.39 -32.00 22.95
CA LYS A 411 -8.36 -31.27 22.11
C LYS A 411 -9.23 -30.33 22.95
N SER A 412 -9.74 -30.79 24.08
CA SER A 412 -10.55 -29.96 24.98
C SER A 412 -9.76 -28.77 25.55
N MET A 413 -8.48 -28.96 25.88
CA MET A 413 -7.60 -27.88 26.30
C MET A 413 -7.38 -26.85 25.20
N ALA A 414 -7.08 -27.29 23.97
CA ALA A 414 -6.91 -26.40 22.82
C ALA A 414 -8.19 -25.59 22.53
N THR A 415 -9.37 -26.20 22.65
CA THR A 415 -10.65 -25.49 22.50
C THR A 415 -10.86 -24.44 23.59
N LEU A 416 -10.55 -24.75 24.85
CA LEU A 416 -10.66 -23.78 25.94
C LEU A 416 -9.69 -22.61 25.79
N GLU A 417 -8.45 -22.88 25.38
CA GLU A 417 -7.46 -21.83 25.08
C GLU A 417 -7.92 -20.91 23.95
N GLN A 418 -8.51 -21.48 22.90
CA GLN A 418 -9.10 -20.69 21.81
C GLN A 418 -10.25 -19.82 22.30
N GLN A 419 -11.17 -20.36 23.11
CA GLN A 419 -12.30 -19.60 23.67
C GLN A 419 -11.84 -18.47 24.60
N VAL A 420 -10.78 -18.68 25.40
CA VAL A 420 -10.19 -17.62 26.24
C VAL A 420 -9.62 -16.50 25.36
N LYS A 421 -8.95 -16.84 24.27
CA LYS A 421 -8.40 -15.86 23.33
C LYS A 421 -9.49 -15.01 22.65
N GLU A 422 -10.61 -15.64 22.29
CA GLU A 422 -11.78 -14.95 21.71
C GLU A 422 -12.43 -14.01 22.73
N LEU A 423 -12.59 -14.45 23.99
CA LEU A 423 -13.13 -13.62 25.08
C LEU A 423 -12.20 -12.47 25.48
N ASP A 424 -10.88 -12.68 25.52
CA ASP A 424 -9.90 -11.61 25.79
C ASP A 424 -9.97 -10.53 24.69
N ALA A 425 -10.18 -10.90 23.43
CA ALA A 425 -10.38 -9.95 22.34
C ALA A 425 -11.68 -9.14 22.50
N ALA A 426 -12.78 -9.81 22.84
CA ALA A 426 -14.07 -9.16 23.10
C ALA A 426 -14.02 -8.22 24.33
N LEU A 427 -13.28 -8.59 25.38
CA LEU A 427 -13.06 -7.74 26.56
C LEU A 427 -12.30 -6.46 26.23
N ILE A 428 -11.28 -6.55 25.36
CA ILE A 428 -10.52 -5.38 24.89
C ILE A 428 -11.42 -4.42 24.12
N GLU A 429 -12.29 -4.94 23.26
CA GLU A 429 -13.25 -4.14 22.50
C GLU A 429 -14.27 -3.45 23.41
N ALA A 430 -14.86 -4.19 24.35
CA ALA A 430 -15.82 -3.66 25.31
C ALA A 430 -15.20 -2.56 26.21
N ASN A 431 -13.97 -2.76 26.67
CA ASN A 431 -13.24 -1.77 27.47
C ASN A 431 -12.86 -0.53 26.67
N ALA A 432 -12.52 -0.66 25.39
CA ALA A 432 -12.25 0.49 24.53
C ALA A 432 -13.48 1.38 24.34
N ILE A 433 -14.68 0.79 24.26
CA ILE A 433 -15.95 1.51 24.19
C ILE A 433 -16.23 2.22 25.53
N ALA A 434 -15.98 1.56 26.66
CA ALA A 434 -16.16 2.14 28.00
C ALA A 434 -15.15 3.26 28.33
N GLU A 435 -13.90 3.18 27.86
CA GLU A 435 -12.89 4.26 28.01
C GLU A 435 -13.24 5.54 27.23
N ILE A 436 -13.99 5.41 26.12
CA ILE A 436 -14.51 6.55 25.35
C ILE A 436 -15.61 7.27 26.14
N ASP A 437 -16.44 6.52 26.88
CA ASP A 437 -17.55 7.04 27.67
C ASP A 437 -17.11 7.66 29.01
N THR A 438 -16.15 7.03 29.70
CA THR A 438 -15.65 7.48 31.03
C THR A 438 -14.87 8.80 30.99
N ASN A 439 -14.42 9.26 29.82
CA ASN A 439 -13.85 10.61 29.62
C ASN A 439 -14.90 11.67 29.21
N SER A 440 -16.20 11.35 29.37
CA SER A 440 -17.42 12.12 29.07
C SER A 440 -17.30 13.03 27.85
N LEU A 441 -17.08 12.40 26.69
CA LEU A 441 -17.24 13.05 25.39
C LEU A 441 -18.66 13.62 25.21
N SER A 442 -19.65 13.02 25.87
CA SER A 442 -21.04 13.49 25.95
C SER A 442 -21.15 14.87 26.61
N GLU A 443 -20.57 15.08 27.81
CA GLU A 443 -20.53 16.41 28.45
C GLU A 443 -19.78 17.44 27.60
N GLN A 444 -18.70 17.03 26.93
CA GLN A 444 -17.96 17.92 26.04
C GLN A 444 -18.85 18.38 24.87
N TRP A 445 -19.62 17.47 24.25
CA TRP A 445 -20.55 17.80 23.17
C TRP A 445 -21.76 18.63 23.64
N ASP A 446 -22.29 18.35 24.83
CA ASP A 446 -23.38 19.15 25.43
C ASP A 446 -22.97 20.61 25.68
N ASN A 447 -21.69 20.84 25.95
CA ASN A 447 -21.15 22.19 26.18
C ASN A 447 -20.87 22.97 24.88
N ILE A 448 -20.94 22.34 23.71
CA ILE A 448 -20.75 23.04 22.43
C ILE A 448 -22.03 23.74 22.01
N LYS A 449 -22.01 25.07 22.05
CA LYS A 449 -23.12 25.92 21.59
C LYS A 449 -22.94 26.40 20.15
N ASP A 450 -21.72 26.74 19.77
CA ASP A 450 -21.38 27.34 18.48
C ASP A 450 -20.03 26.86 17.95
N ILE A 451 -19.84 26.92 16.62
CA ILE A 451 -18.57 26.60 15.97
C ILE A 451 -17.59 27.77 16.20
N PRO A 452 -16.40 27.54 16.80
CA PRO A 452 -15.43 28.60 17.07
C PRO A 452 -14.93 29.29 15.79
N ASN A 453 -14.64 30.58 15.88
CA ASN A 453 -14.14 31.39 14.75
C ASN A 453 -12.76 30.91 14.26
N GLN A 454 -12.44 31.12 12.99
CA GLN A 454 -11.16 30.75 12.36
C GLN A 454 -9.92 31.34 13.05
N SER A 455 -10.08 32.48 13.73
CA SER A 455 -9.01 33.13 14.51
C SER A 455 -8.75 32.46 15.88
N ASP A 456 -9.70 31.68 16.40
CA ASP A 456 -9.56 30.96 17.65
C ASP A 456 -8.97 29.57 17.38
N ILE A 457 -7.64 29.52 17.30
CA ILE A 457 -6.90 28.31 16.96
C ILE A 457 -7.09 27.24 18.03
N ALA A 458 -7.04 27.62 19.32
CA ALA A 458 -7.11 26.68 20.43
C ALA A 458 -8.47 25.98 20.47
N ALA A 459 -9.57 26.74 20.45
CA ALA A 459 -10.92 26.16 20.48
C ALA A 459 -11.22 25.32 19.23
N ARG A 460 -10.68 25.68 18.05
CA ARG A 460 -10.84 24.86 16.84
C ARG A 460 -10.02 23.58 16.87
N VAL A 461 -8.85 23.56 17.51
CA VAL A 461 -8.07 22.32 17.72
C VAL A 461 -8.84 21.38 18.65
N GLU A 462 -9.40 21.90 19.74
CA GLU A 462 -10.21 21.14 20.69
C GLU A 462 -11.45 20.52 20.02
N LEU A 463 -12.25 21.32 19.32
CA LEU A 463 -13.40 20.83 18.56
C LEU A 463 -13.00 19.78 17.50
N LYS A 464 -11.88 19.98 16.83
CA LYS A 464 -11.36 19.01 15.87
C LYS A 464 -10.98 17.68 16.51
N GLN A 465 -10.41 17.71 17.72
CA GLN A 465 -10.10 16.50 18.48
C GLN A 465 -11.38 15.78 18.91
N MET A 466 -12.41 16.52 19.34
CA MET A 466 -13.72 15.93 19.68
C MET A 466 -14.36 15.25 18.48
N ILE A 467 -14.40 15.91 17.31
CA ILE A 467 -14.88 15.34 16.05
C ILE A 467 -14.15 14.02 15.74
N ARG A 468 -12.82 14.01 15.87
CA ARG A 468 -12.01 12.80 15.63
C ARG A 468 -12.37 11.65 16.56
N LYS A 469 -12.63 11.92 17.85
CA LYS A 469 -13.04 10.90 18.83
C LYS A 469 -14.46 10.41 18.63
N SER A 470 -15.25 11.12 17.83
CA SER A 470 -16.69 10.88 17.66
C SER A 470 -17.03 10.20 16.35
N ILE A 471 -16.26 10.49 15.29
CA ILE A 471 -16.60 10.15 13.91
C ILE A 471 -15.55 9.23 13.32
N SER A 472 -16.00 8.09 12.78
CA SER A 472 -15.18 7.14 12.05
C SER A 472 -14.99 7.56 10.59
N HIS A 473 -16.05 8.05 9.92
CA HIS A 473 -15.98 8.45 8.52
C HIS A 473 -17.04 9.50 8.11
N ILE A 474 -16.72 10.33 7.12
CA ILE A 474 -17.58 11.37 6.55
C ILE A 474 -17.50 11.30 5.03
N THR A 475 -18.65 11.24 4.38
CA THR A 475 -18.78 11.22 2.92
C THR A 475 -19.67 12.37 2.45
N VAL A 476 -19.28 12.98 1.32
CA VAL A 476 -20.11 13.99 0.64
C VAL A 476 -20.42 13.58 -0.79
N THR A 477 -21.72 13.58 -1.08
CA THR A 477 -22.30 13.39 -2.40
C THR A 477 -22.87 14.71 -2.90
N LYS A 478 -22.63 15.02 -4.18
CA LYS A 478 -23.26 16.15 -4.86
C LYS A 478 -24.48 15.61 -5.60
N ASN A 479 -25.66 16.14 -5.30
CA ASN A 479 -26.91 15.71 -5.90
C ASN A 479 -27.25 16.55 -7.14
N ASP A 480 -28.19 16.06 -7.93
CA ASP A 480 -28.74 16.79 -9.06
C ASP A 480 -29.49 18.04 -8.59
N GLY A 481 -29.18 19.17 -9.22
CA GLY A 481 -29.70 20.48 -8.84
C GLY A 481 -28.65 21.44 -8.26
N TYR A 482 -29.00 22.72 -8.17
CA TYR A 482 -28.06 23.76 -7.79
C TYR A 482 -27.78 23.75 -6.28
N SER A 483 -26.52 23.52 -5.90
CA SER A 483 -26.04 23.57 -4.50
C SER A 483 -26.79 22.63 -3.54
N CYS A 484 -27.02 21.38 -3.98
CA CYS A 484 -27.59 20.30 -3.19
C CYS A 484 -26.51 19.25 -2.90
N PHE A 485 -26.29 18.92 -1.63
CA PHE A 485 -25.27 17.96 -1.20
C PHE A 485 -25.85 17.04 -0.12
N THR A 486 -25.59 15.75 -0.20
CA THR A 486 -25.84 14.81 0.90
C THR A 486 -24.54 14.64 1.69
N ILE A 487 -24.63 14.82 3.00
CA ILE A 487 -23.54 14.64 3.96
C ILE A 487 -23.89 13.41 4.80
N GLU A 488 -23.06 12.39 4.72
CA GLU A 488 -23.21 11.16 5.49
C GLU A 488 -22.06 11.05 6.50
N VAL A 489 -22.40 10.64 7.71
CA VAL A 489 -21.55 10.66 8.89
C VAL A 489 -21.68 9.32 9.61
N ASN A 490 -20.57 8.60 9.70
CA ASN A 490 -20.45 7.36 10.45
C ASN A 490 -19.75 7.66 11.77
N LEU A 491 -20.42 7.39 12.88
CA LEU A 491 -19.89 7.56 14.22
C LEU A 491 -19.03 6.35 14.62
N ILE A 492 -18.19 6.52 15.63
CA ILE A 492 -17.35 5.42 16.15
C ILE A 492 -18.20 4.37 16.89
N ASN A 493 -19.36 4.75 17.42
CA ASN A 493 -20.31 3.84 18.07
C ASN A 493 -21.15 2.98 17.09
N GLY A 494 -20.82 3.00 15.79
CA GLY A 494 -21.49 2.21 14.74
C GLY A 494 -22.77 2.84 14.18
N GLN A 495 -23.23 3.97 14.71
CA GLN A 495 -24.38 4.70 14.17
C GLN A 495 -24.00 5.48 12.92
N SER A 496 -24.92 5.55 11.95
CA SER A 496 -24.76 6.37 10.76
C SER A 496 -25.94 7.33 10.57
N ARG A 497 -25.63 8.55 10.15
CA ARG A 497 -26.60 9.62 9.90
C ARG A 497 -26.31 10.29 8.56
N SER A 498 -27.37 10.56 7.81
CA SER A 498 -27.29 11.34 6.58
C SER A 498 -28.20 12.57 6.64
N VAL A 499 -27.71 13.68 6.09
CA VAL A 499 -28.41 14.97 6.02
C VAL A 499 -28.18 15.65 4.68
N ASP A 500 -29.24 16.20 4.11
CA ASP A 500 -29.15 16.97 2.88
C ASP A 500 -28.94 18.45 3.18
N CYS A 501 -28.01 19.08 2.48
CA CYS A 501 -27.73 20.50 2.50
C CYS A 501 -28.16 21.14 1.18
N ILE A 502 -29.22 21.93 1.21
CA ILE A 502 -29.75 22.66 0.04
C ILE A 502 -29.51 24.16 0.23
N LYS A 503 -28.63 24.75 -0.59
CA LYS A 503 -28.27 26.18 -0.53
C LYS A 503 -27.86 26.65 0.89
N GLY A 504 -27.18 25.79 1.66
CA GLY A 504 -26.73 26.09 3.02
C GLY A 504 -27.77 25.87 4.11
N LYS A 505 -28.97 25.37 3.78
CA LYS A 505 -29.97 24.93 4.75
C LYS A 505 -29.92 23.41 4.85
N LEU A 506 -29.78 22.90 6.07
CA LEU A 506 -29.85 21.47 6.36
C LEU A 506 -31.31 21.01 6.35
N SER A 507 -31.58 19.83 5.80
CA SER A 507 -32.88 19.18 5.87
C SER A 507 -33.24 18.89 7.32
N LYS A 508 -34.52 19.04 7.67
CA LYS A 508 -35.01 18.70 9.03
C LYS A 508 -35.09 17.19 9.27
N THR A 509 -35.15 16.41 8.19
CA THR A 509 -35.23 14.96 8.24
C THR A 509 -33.82 14.38 8.12
N TYR A 510 -33.45 13.57 9.11
CA TYR A 510 -32.23 12.76 9.11
C TYR A 510 -32.62 11.31 8.86
N SER A 511 -31.92 10.60 7.98
CA SER A 511 -32.06 9.14 7.86
C SER A 511 -31.06 8.45 8.78
N THR A 512 -31.52 7.43 9.50
CA THR A 512 -30.73 6.59 10.43
C THR A 512 -30.47 5.22 9.82
N GLY A 513 -29.23 4.74 9.90
CA GLY A 513 -28.83 3.37 9.55
C GLY A 513 -27.86 2.80 10.58
N THR A 514 -27.92 1.48 10.83
CA THR A 514 -26.97 0.75 11.68
C THR A 514 -26.06 -0.09 10.79
N ILE A 515 -24.74 0.03 10.94
CA ILE A 515 -23.78 -0.80 10.20
C ILE A 515 -23.49 -2.05 11.03
N GLN A 516 -23.76 -3.24 10.49
CA GLN A 516 -23.25 -4.50 11.07
C GLN A 516 -21.75 -4.62 10.75
N HIS A 517 -20.90 -4.59 11.76
CA HIS A 517 -19.48 -4.88 11.59
C HIS A 517 -19.30 -6.39 11.33
N SER A 518 -18.99 -6.78 10.09
CA SER A 518 -18.40 -8.09 9.82
C SER A 518 -16.88 -7.97 9.93
N ILE A 519 -16.29 -8.67 10.90
CA ILE A 519 -14.84 -8.82 11.00
C ILE A 519 -14.43 -9.82 9.93
N ASP A 520 -14.04 -9.33 8.75
CA ASP A 520 -13.27 -10.11 7.78
C ASP A 520 -12.01 -9.34 7.37
N GLY A 521 -10.89 -9.85 7.87
CA GLY A 521 -9.55 -9.44 7.44
C GLY A 521 -9.30 -9.95 6.02
N GLY A 522 -9.36 -9.05 5.05
CA GLY A 522 -8.97 -9.38 3.68
C GLY A 522 -9.23 -8.22 2.74
N TYR A 523 -8.21 -7.84 1.97
CA TYR A 523 -8.36 -6.99 0.80
C TYR A 523 -9.48 -7.52 -0.12
N MET A 524 -10.65 -6.88 -0.10
CA MET A 524 -11.74 -7.21 -1.01
C MET A 524 -11.73 -6.26 -2.21
N LYS A 525 -11.48 -6.85 -3.38
CA LYS A 525 -11.94 -6.32 -4.67
C LYS A 525 -13.47 -6.37 -4.66
N GLU A 526 -14.10 -5.28 -5.06
CA GLU A 526 -15.54 -5.23 -5.35
C GLU A 526 -15.89 -6.26 -6.44
N VAL A 527 -16.72 -7.23 -6.10
CA VAL A 527 -17.52 -7.99 -7.07
C VAL A 527 -18.81 -7.21 -7.27
N LYS A 528 -18.94 -6.59 -8.45
CA LYS A 528 -20.20 -6.03 -8.92
C LYS A 528 -21.10 -7.19 -9.38
N THR A 529 -22.17 -7.47 -8.67
CA THR A 529 -23.34 -8.15 -9.26
C THR A 529 -24.29 -7.07 -9.76
N GLY A 530 -24.27 -6.84 -11.07
CA GLY A 530 -25.32 -6.11 -11.77
C GLY A 530 -26.39 -7.08 -12.26
N MET A 531 -27.65 -6.65 -12.21
CA MET A 531 -28.62 -6.72 -13.31
C MET A 531 -29.96 -6.21 -12.79
N SER A 532 -30.25 -4.94 -13.10
CA SER A 532 -31.60 -4.53 -13.43
C SER A 532 -31.78 -4.73 -14.94
N ASP A 533 -32.98 -5.15 -15.33
CA ASP A 533 -33.73 -4.72 -16.52
C ASP A 533 -34.53 -5.91 -17.09
N PHE A 534 -35.85 -5.93 -16.89
CA PHE A 534 -36.78 -5.73 -18.02
C PHE A 534 -38.24 -5.59 -17.56
N ILE A 535 -38.97 -4.84 -18.38
CA ILE A 535 -40.30 -4.26 -18.24
C ILE A 535 -41.41 -5.29 -18.52
N GLY A 536 -42.59 -5.15 -17.90
CA GLY A 536 -43.83 -5.66 -18.51
C GLY A 536 -44.96 -6.03 -17.55
N SER A 537 -45.79 -5.05 -17.19
CA SER A 537 -47.17 -5.28 -16.75
C SER A 537 -47.99 -5.97 -17.85
N HIS A 538 -48.74 -7.03 -17.53
CA HIS A 538 -50.17 -7.23 -17.88
C HIS A 538 -50.68 -8.65 -17.53
N VAL A 539 -51.83 -8.65 -16.85
CA VAL A 539 -52.99 -9.55 -17.03
C VAL A 539 -52.94 -10.98 -16.46
N HIS A 540 -53.90 -11.18 -15.54
CA HIS A 540 -54.53 -12.45 -15.16
C HIS A 540 -54.81 -13.37 -16.35
N GLU A 541 -54.32 -14.60 -16.31
CA GLU A 541 -55.11 -15.75 -16.76
C GLU A 541 -54.60 -17.05 -16.14
N GLN A 542 -55.57 -17.83 -15.64
CA GLN A 542 -55.44 -19.21 -15.20
C GLN A 542 -54.87 -20.06 -16.32
N LEU A 543 -54.24 -21.21 -16.01
CA LEU A 543 -54.39 -22.48 -16.75
C LEU A 543 -53.73 -23.61 -15.91
N PRO A 544 -54.06 -24.89 -16.18
CA PRO A 544 -54.22 -25.94 -15.18
C PRO A 544 -53.08 -26.97 -15.16
N VAL A 545 -53.18 -27.87 -14.18
CA VAL A 545 -52.53 -29.18 -14.10
C VAL A 545 -52.82 -30.00 -15.37
N ILE A 546 -51.82 -30.74 -15.89
CA ILE A 546 -51.85 -32.17 -16.27
C ILE A 546 -50.54 -32.55 -17.02
N ASP A 547 -49.85 -33.53 -16.41
CA ASP A 547 -49.11 -34.73 -16.87
C ASP A 547 -48.34 -34.85 -18.19
N GLU A 548 -47.18 -35.53 -18.01
CA GLU A 548 -46.53 -36.58 -18.82
C GLU A 548 -46.31 -36.38 -20.33
N LEU A 549 -45.03 -36.24 -20.72
CA LEU A 549 -44.23 -37.29 -21.41
C LEU A 549 -42.80 -36.82 -21.71
#